data_AF-A0A3G1L224-F1
#
_entry.id   AF-A0A3G1L224-F1
#
_cell.length_a   1.000
_cell.length_b   1.000
_cell.length_c   1.000
_cell.angle_alpha   90.00
_cell.angle_beta   90.00
_cell.angle_gamma   90.00
#
_symmetry.space_group_name_H-M   'P 1'
#
loop_
_entity.id
_entity.type
_entity.pdbx_description
1 polymer ?
#
loop_
_entity_poly.entity_id
_entity_poly.type
_entity_poly.pdbx_seq_one_letter_code
_entity_poly.pdbx_strand_id
1 'polypeptide(L)' 'MPVFNIGPSELILVLILALVIFGPSKIPELGRTLGSGIREFRRATQEISTQFNSVLDEPKKEEKKEDKEDTKD' A
#
# COMPACT_ATOMS: atom_id res chain seq x y z
N MET A 1 8.66 31.74 -26.36
CA MET A 1 7.33 31.16 -26.64
C MET A 1 7.16 29.92 -25.76
N PRO A 2 6.25 29.90 -24.78
CA PRO A 2 6.03 28.71 -23.96
C PRO A 2 5.26 27.66 -24.78
N VAL A 3 5.96 26.60 -25.18
CA VAL A 3 5.43 25.45 -25.95
C VAL A 3 4.70 24.40 -25.09
N PHE A 4 4.53 24.68 -23.78
CA PHE A 4 3.95 23.75 -22.82
C PHE A 4 2.57 24.17 -22.29
N ASN A 5 1.79 24.87 -23.12
CA ASN A 5 0.37 25.07 -22.84
C ASN A 5 -0.42 23.87 -23.38
N ILE A 6 -0.14 22.67 -22.85
CA ILE A 6 -0.94 21.48 -23.15
C ILE A 6 -2.21 21.60 -22.32
N GLY A 7 -3.29 22.03 -22.97
CA GLY A 7 -4.61 22.07 -22.38
C GLY A 7 -5.25 20.68 -22.31
N PRO A 8 -6.39 20.56 -21.61
CA PRO A 8 -7.18 19.33 -21.56
C PRO A 8 -7.54 18.81 -22.97
N SER A 9 -7.76 19.72 -23.93
CA SER A 9 -8.08 19.40 -25.32
C SER A 9 -6.93 18.71 -26.04
N GLU A 10 -5.71 19.24 -25.95
CA GLU A 10 -4.51 18.64 -26.54
C GLU A 10 -4.21 17.28 -25.89
N LEU A 11 -4.38 17.16 -24.57
CA LEU A 11 -4.22 15.88 -23.86
C LEU A 11 -5.20 14.82 -24.40
N ILE A 12 -6.45 15.19 -24.62
CA ILE A 12 -7.48 14.29 -25.18
C ILE A 12 -7.09 13.83 -26.59
N LEU A 13 -6.59 14.72 -27.44
CA LEU A 13 -6.15 14.36 -28.79
C LEU A 13 -5.01 13.32 -28.76
N VAL A 14 -4.00 13.55 -27.92
CA VAL A 14 -2.90 12.60 -27.73
C VAL A 14 -3.40 11.27 -27.17
N LEU A 15 -4.34 11.32 -26.22
CA LEU A 15 -4.93 10.12 -25.63
C LEU A 15 -5.71 9.31 -26.67
N ILE A 16 -6.49 9.96 -27.53
CA ILE A 16 -7.17 9.29 -28.65
C ILE A 16 -6.16 8.61 -29.57
N LEU A 17 -5.07 9.31 -29.96
CA LEU A 17 -4.04 8.72 -30.80
C LEU A 17 -3.38 7.50 -30.14
N ALA A 18 -3.07 7.61 -28.85
CA ALA A 18 -2.55 6.49 -28.07
C ALA A 18 -3.55 5.32 -27.99
N LEU A 19 -4.85 5.60 -27.83
CA LEU A 19 -5.90 4.58 -27.83
C LEU A 19 -6.10 3.94 -29.20
N VAL A 20 -5.82 4.61 -30.32
CA VAL A 20 -5.85 3.99 -31.64
C VAL A 20 -4.69 3.00 -31.81
N ILE A 21 -3.49 3.37 -31.32
CA ILE A 21 -2.30 2.53 -31.41
C ILE A 21 -2.38 1.34 -30.44
N PHE A 22 -2.73 1.59 -29.18
CA PHE A 22 -2.75 0.58 -28.13
C PHE A 22 -4.12 -0.10 -27.94
N GLY A 23 -5.21 0.55 -28.32
CA GLY A 23 -6.58 0.09 -28.09
C GLY A 23 -7.17 0.59 -26.75
N PRO A 24 -8.47 0.95 -26.70
CA PRO A 24 -9.13 1.41 -25.47
C PRO A 24 -9.20 0.33 -24.38
N SER A 25 -9.17 -0.95 -24.75
CA SER A 25 -9.20 -2.08 -23.82
C SER A 25 -7.89 -2.26 -23.05
N LYS A 26 -6.75 -1.74 -23.55
CA LYS A 26 -5.44 -1.91 -22.88
C LYS A 26 -5.30 -1.05 -21.64
N ILE A 27 -5.88 0.15 -21.61
CA ILE A 27 -5.85 1.03 -20.44
C ILE A 27 -6.48 0.38 -19.18
N PRO A 28 -7.72 -0.16 -19.22
CA PRO A 28 -8.31 -0.82 -18.05
C PRO A 28 -7.63 -2.16 -17.72
N GLU A 29 -7.10 -2.88 -18.71
CA GLU A 29 -6.33 -4.11 -18.50
C GLU A 29 -5.05 -3.81 -17.70
N LEU A 30 -4.26 -2.82 -18.13
CA LEU A 30 -3.07 -2.35 -17.42
C LEU A 30 -3.43 -1.81 -16.03
N GLY A 31 -4.50 -1.04 -15.90
CA GLY A 31 -4.99 -0.52 -14.62
C GLY A 31 -5.38 -1.63 -13.65
N ARG A 32 -6.02 -2.70 -14.11
CA ARG A 32 -6.35 -3.87 -13.28
C ARG A 32 -5.10 -4.60 -12.80
N THR A 33 -4.14 -4.86 -13.69
CA THR A 33 -2.89 -5.55 -13.33
C THR A 33 -2.05 -4.73 -12.37
N LEU A 34 -1.84 -3.44 -12.65
CA LEU A 34 -1.12 -2.53 -11.77
C LEU A 34 -1.86 -2.33 -10.45
N GLY A 35 -3.19 -2.21 -10.48
CA GLY A 35 -4.02 -2.06 -9.28
C GLY A 35 -3.92 -3.25 -8.34
N SER A 36 -3.99 -4.48 -8.88
CA SER A 36 -3.80 -5.70 -8.10
C SER A 36 -2.38 -5.78 -7.52
N GLY A 37 -1.35 -5.48 -8.32
CA GLY A 37 0.04 -5.46 -7.85
C GLY A 37 0.28 -4.44 -6.74
N ILE A 38 -0.25 -3.22 -6.87
CA ILE A 38 -0.15 -2.18 -5.84
C ILE A 38 -0.90 -2.61 -4.56
N ARG A 39 -2.05 -3.26 -4.70
CA ARG A 39 -2.83 -3.76 -3.55
C ARG A 39 -2.08 -4.84 -2.78
N GLU A 40 -1.47 -5.79 -3.48
CA GLU A 40 -0.65 -6.84 -2.88
C GLU A 40 0.61 -6.26 -2.24
N PHE A 41 1.29 -5.34 -2.93
CA PHE A 41 2.45 -4.64 -2.40
C PHE A 41 2.14 -3.89 -1.10
N ARG A 42 1.00 -3.17 -1.05
CA ARG A 42 0.54 -2.50 0.18
C ARG A 42 0.29 -3.49 1.31
N ARG A 43 -0.34 -4.63 1.04
CA ARG A 43 -0.62 -5.67 2.04
C ARG A 43 0.67 -6.25 2.62
N ALA A 44 1.60 -6.66 1.75
CA ALA A 44 2.90 -7.18 2.17
C ALA A 44 3.68 -6.15 3.00
N THR A 45 3.69 -4.88 2.56
CA THR A 45 4.36 -3.80 3.32
C THR A 45 3.73 -3.60 4.70
N GLN A 46 2.40 -3.70 4.80
CA GLN A 46 1.68 -3.56 6.07
C GLN A 46 1.95 -4.73 7.01
N GLU A 47 1.93 -5.96 6.51
CA GLU A 47 2.26 -7.17 7.29
C GLU A 47 3.70 -7.12 7.83
N ILE A 48 4.66 -6.73 6.99
CA ILE A 48 6.06 -6.53 7.41
C ILE A 48 6.14 -5.46 8.50
N SER A 49 5.43 -4.33 8.33
CA SER A 49 5.42 -3.24 9.31
C SER A 49 4.82 -3.70 10.65
N THR A 50 3.75 -4.49 10.64
CA THR A 50 3.14 -5.05 11.85
C THR A 50 4.08 -6.03 12.54
N GLN A 51 4.72 -6.93 11.80
CA GLN A 51 5.69 -7.89 12.36
C GLN A 51 6.92 -7.19 12.94
N PHE A 52 7.44 -6.17 12.25
CA PHE A 52 8.60 -5.41 12.71
C PHE A 52 8.30 -4.64 14.00
N ASN A 53 7.11 -4.03 14.10
CA ASN A 53 6.68 -3.38 15.35
C ASN A 53 6.48 -4.39 16.50
N SER A 54 5.91 -5.57 16.24
CA SER A 54 5.77 -6.59 17.30
C SER A 54 7.09 -7.18 17.78
N VAL A 55 8.12 -7.24 16.93
CA VAL A 55 9.46 -7.72 17.31
C VAL A 55 10.25 -6.66 18.07
N LEU A 56 9.96 -5.37 17.88
CA LEU A 56 10.60 -4.28 18.60
C LEU A 56 9.98 -3.99 19.98
N ASP A 57 8.75 -4.46 20.25
CA ASP A 57 8.01 -4.19 21.49
C ASP A 57 8.11 -5.28 22.59
N GLU A 58 8.89 -6.35 22.41
CA GLU A 58 9.22 -7.30 23.50
C GLU A 58 10.72 -7.22 23.86
N PRO A 59 11.07 -6.79 25.09
CA PRO A 59 10.76 -7.57 26.28
C PRO A 59 10.28 -6.72 27.46
N LYS A 60 9.09 -7.00 28.00
CA LYS A 60 8.72 -6.73 29.40
C LYS A 60 7.33 -7.29 29.70
N LYS A 61 7.26 -8.53 30.21
CA LYS A 61 6.30 -8.97 31.24
C LYS A 61 6.49 -10.46 31.56
N GLU A 62 7.66 -10.79 32.10
CA GLU A 62 7.80 -11.94 33.00
C GLU A 62 8.41 -11.41 34.30
N GLU A 63 7.55 -10.98 35.23
CA GLU A 63 7.83 -10.98 36.69
C GLU A 63 6.61 -10.42 37.41
N LYS A 64 5.68 -11.31 37.78
CA LYS A 64 5.01 -11.26 39.09
C LYS A 64 4.27 -12.58 39.35
N LYS A 65 5.04 -13.61 39.71
CA LYS A 65 4.58 -14.60 40.68
C LYS A 65 5.05 -14.13 42.07
N GLU A 66 4.34 -14.59 43.10
CA GLU A 66 4.67 -14.46 44.53
C GLU A 66 4.45 -13.08 45.15
N ASP A 67 3.23 -12.86 45.64
CA ASP A 67 2.96 -12.95 47.08
C ASP A 67 1.54 -12.49 47.38
N LYS A 68 0.73 -13.44 47.88
CA LYS A 68 -0.33 -13.32 48.90
C LYS A 68 -1.30 -14.49 48.77
N GLU A 69 -0.81 -15.67 49.11
CA GLU A 69 -1.63 -16.72 49.72
C GLU A 69 -1.13 -16.85 51.16
N ASP A 70 -2.05 -16.61 52.10
CA ASP A 70 -2.09 -17.13 53.47
C ASP A 70 -0.84 -17.09 54.36
N THR A 71 -0.85 -16.12 55.27
CA THR A 71 -0.55 -16.36 56.69
C THR A 71 -1.59 -15.56 57.46
N LYS A 72 -2.74 -16.16 57.81
CA LYS A 72 -2.99 -16.87 59.07
C LYS A 72 -2.76 -15.97 60.30
N ASP A 73 -3.87 -15.58 60.92
CA ASP A 73 -4.13 -15.34 62.37
C ASP A 73 -5.04 -14.13 62.63
#